data_AF-A0AA38LVK8-F1
#
_entry.id   AF-A0AA38LVK8-F1
#
_cell.length_a   1.000
_cell.length_b   1.000
_cell.length_c   1.000
_cell.angle_alpha   90.00
_cell.angle_beta   90.00
_cell.angle_gamma   90.00
#
_symmetry.space_group_name_H-M   'P 1'
#
loop_
_entity.id
_entity.type
_entity.pdbx_description
1 polymer ?
#
loop_
_entity_poly.entity_id
_entity_poly.type
_entity_poly.pdbx_seq_one_letter_code
_entity_poly.pdbx_strand_id
1 'polypeptide(L)'
;MSSQKRAQSPDNPDSSTSKRVRITSPPPSSAAGPAPSGPISVHSWLHPTLPPPLLAHSPALHASTSTFLAFSLDFTPPAHVTTDASLLKEVRRVVRELDVPRLVGEMLMRDDEGAFQGGEGRAAKKGGKERAREPDHRMWGVRAVVLKEGRDGTKGEDDYQLLEAFNDDGEKFGGDRVLRVLRENQGVDVITVCCRWFGGDMLGPIRFQHIGITARTSLLDLQTLVILRDLRSSLVALDAEIAEMRGTINPPSSPLRAIGADGESSASDKPSPYDAVTDPAKLRRLVTAREKTRAALEAKAAWSGMEQSLGSATAGAE
;
A
#
# COMPACT_ATOMS: atom_id res chain seq x y z
N MET A 1 -32.50 53.09 -54.73
CA MET A 1 -33.17 51.97 -55.43
C MET A 1 -32.25 50.76 -55.28
N SER A 2 -32.58 49.61 -54.74
CA SER A 2 -33.76 49.09 -54.04
C SER A 2 -33.28 47.91 -53.19
N SER A 3 -33.75 47.81 -51.95
CA SER A 3 -33.63 46.62 -51.10
C SER A 3 -34.57 45.51 -51.60
N GLN A 4 -34.14 44.24 -51.53
CA GLN A 4 -35.04 43.06 -51.43
C GLN A 4 -34.29 41.99 -50.61
N LYS A 5 -34.62 41.78 -49.34
CA LYS A 5 -35.68 40.97 -48.71
C LYS A 5 -35.48 39.44 -48.78
N ARG A 6 -35.39 38.90 -47.56
CA ARG A 6 -35.36 37.53 -47.06
C ARG A 6 -36.51 36.66 -47.59
N ALA A 7 -36.23 35.37 -47.80
CA ALA A 7 -37.22 34.29 -47.78
C ALA A 7 -36.77 33.22 -46.77
N GLN A 8 -37.67 32.89 -45.85
CA GLN A 8 -37.57 31.81 -44.87
C GLN A 8 -37.97 30.48 -45.54
N SER A 9 -37.34 29.38 -45.11
CA SER A 9 -37.80 28.02 -45.36
C SER A 9 -38.00 27.29 -44.02
N PRO A 10 -38.89 26.28 -43.97
CA PRO A 10 -39.81 26.08 -42.86
C PRO A 10 -39.31 25.12 -41.78
N ASP A 11 -39.93 25.27 -40.61
CA ASP A 11 -39.89 24.38 -39.46
C ASP A 11 -40.24 22.93 -39.83
N ASN A 12 -39.46 21.99 -39.31
CA ASN A 12 -39.82 20.58 -39.26
C ASN A 12 -39.82 20.14 -37.78
N PRO A 13 -40.97 19.73 -37.21
CA PRO A 13 -41.08 19.34 -35.83
C PRO A 13 -40.88 17.83 -35.71
N ASP A 14 -39.81 17.40 -35.05
CA ASP A 14 -39.79 16.04 -34.50
C ASP A 14 -39.02 15.99 -33.18
N SER A 15 -39.73 16.43 -32.13
CA SER A 15 -39.32 16.29 -30.75
C SER A 15 -39.60 14.85 -30.29
N SER A 16 -38.68 13.92 -30.57
CA SER A 16 -38.66 12.64 -29.87
C SER A 16 -37.93 12.81 -28.53
N THR A 17 -38.72 13.05 -27.48
CA THR A 17 -38.26 13.01 -26.09
C THR A 17 -37.80 11.60 -25.72
N SER A 18 -36.51 11.30 -25.90
CA SER A 18 -35.89 10.16 -25.22
C SER A 18 -35.80 10.46 -23.72
N LYS A 19 -36.81 10.02 -22.97
CA LYS A 19 -36.78 9.95 -21.51
C LYS A 19 -35.57 9.11 -21.09
N ARG A 20 -34.55 9.78 -20.56
CA ARG A 20 -33.41 9.13 -19.90
C ARG A 20 -33.97 8.34 -18.72
N VAL A 21 -33.99 7.02 -18.84
CA VAL A 21 -34.35 6.11 -17.75
C VAL A 21 -33.35 6.33 -16.62
N ARG A 22 -33.83 6.91 -15.52
CA ARG A 22 -33.08 7.09 -14.29
C ARG A 22 -32.98 5.70 -13.66
N ILE A 23 -31.84 5.03 -13.81
CA ILE A 23 -31.55 3.79 -13.08
C ILE A 23 -31.50 4.18 -11.60
N THR A 24 -32.57 3.87 -10.88
CA THR A 24 -32.63 4.00 -9.43
C THR A 24 -31.74 2.92 -8.83
N SER A 25 -30.70 3.35 -8.11
CA SER A 25 -29.88 2.48 -7.26
C SER A 25 -30.77 1.72 -6.27
N PRO A 26 -30.52 0.43 -5.99
CA PRO A 26 -31.21 -0.26 -4.92
C PRO A 26 -30.88 0.41 -3.58
N PRO A 27 -31.81 0.40 -2.60
CA PRO A 27 -31.56 1.00 -1.29
C PRO A 27 -30.39 0.30 -0.60
N PRO A 28 -29.55 1.01 0.17
CA PRO A 28 -28.46 0.39 0.90
C PRO A 28 -29.02 -0.62 1.90
N SER A 29 -28.57 -1.87 1.78
CA SER A 29 -28.78 -2.92 2.78
C SER A 29 -28.28 -2.42 4.13
N SER A 30 -29.15 -2.48 5.14
CA SER A 30 -28.91 -2.05 6.51
C SER A 30 -27.98 -3.01 7.24
N ALA A 31 -26.69 -2.94 6.94
CA ALA A 31 -25.62 -3.55 7.73
C ALA A 31 -24.41 -2.60 7.76
N ALA A 32 -24.64 -1.38 8.25
CA ALA A 32 -23.59 -0.40 8.46
C ALA A 32 -23.00 -0.60 9.86
N GLY A 33 -21.81 -1.21 9.93
CA GLY A 33 -20.90 -1.02 11.05
C GLY A 33 -20.48 0.45 11.15
N PRO A 34 -19.92 0.88 12.30
CA PRO A 34 -19.56 2.29 12.51
C PRO A 34 -18.53 2.74 11.46
N ALA A 35 -18.80 3.89 10.84
CA ALA A 35 -17.99 4.43 9.76
C ALA A 35 -16.58 4.83 10.24
N PRO A 36 -15.51 4.52 9.49
CA PRO A 36 -14.16 4.98 9.81
C PRO A 36 -14.09 6.52 9.76
N SER A 37 -13.45 7.12 10.76
CA SER A 37 -13.41 8.57 11.01
C SER A 37 -12.49 9.37 10.07
N GLY A 38 -12.31 8.92 8.82
CA GLY A 38 -11.51 9.58 7.80
C GLY A 38 -12.13 9.42 6.41
N PRO A 39 -11.75 10.24 5.42
CA PRO A 39 -12.23 10.05 4.06
C PRO A 39 -11.86 8.64 3.58
N ILE A 40 -12.87 7.85 3.21
CA ILE A 40 -12.69 6.48 2.71
C ILE A 40 -11.76 6.54 1.49
N SER A 41 -10.60 5.90 1.57
CA SER A 41 -9.68 5.82 0.45
C SER A 41 -10.27 4.93 -0.66
N VAL A 42 -9.94 5.19 -1.92
CA VAL A 42 -10.38 4.34 -3.04
C VAL A 42 -9.93 2.90 -2.85
N HIS A 43 -8.72 2.69 -2.30
CA HIS A 43 -8.23 1.36 -1.95
C HIS A 43 -9.12 0.68 -0.91
N SER A 44 -9.46 1.37 0.18
CA SER A 44 -10.35 0.84 1.23
C SER A 44 -11.75 0.52 0.70
N TRP A 45 -12.22 1.24 -0.31
CA TRP A 45 -13.51 0.97 -0.95
C TRP A 45 -13.46 -0.22 -1.91
N LEU A 46 -12.39 -0.35 -2.71
CA LEU A 46 -12.20 -1.45 -3.67
C LEU A 46 -11.76 -2.76 -3.00
N HIS A 47 -11.01 -2.65 -1.90
CA HIS A 47 -10.39 -3.77 -1.18
C HIS A 47 -10.69 -3.66 0.33
N PRO A 48 -11.95 -3.83 0.75
CA PRO A 48 -12.35 -3.64 2.15
C PRO A 48 -11.66 -4.61 3.13
N THR A 49 -11.09 -5.70 2.61
CA THR A 49 -10.42 -6.73 3.41
C THR A 49 -8.90 -6.68 3.31
N LEU A 50 -8.32 -5.84 2.43
CA LEU A 50 -6.88 -5.73 2.28
C LEU A 50 -6.38 -4.44 2.94
N PRO A 51 -5.27 -4.49 3.70
CA PRO A 51 -4.65 -3.27 4.18
C PRO A 51 -4.25 -2.37 3.01
N PRO A 52 -4.23 -1.05 3.20
CA PRO A 52 -3.67 -0.14 2.20
C PRO A 52 -2.21 -0.49 1.92
N PRO A 53 -1.74 -0.28 0.67
CA PRO A 53 -0.34 -0.41 0.33
C PRO A 53 0.52 0.45 1.28
N LEU A 54 1.61 -0.12 1.76
CA LEU A 54 2.62 0.60 2.51
C LEU A 54 3.26 1.66 1.63
N LEU A 55 3.37 2.86 2.20
CA LEU A 55 3.96 4.02 1.58
C LEU A 55 4.96 4.63 2.56
N ALA A 56 6.20 4.79 2.12
CA ALA A 56 7.20 5.60 2.81
C ALA A 56 7.66 6.74 1.90
N HIS A 57 8.18 7.80 2.50
CA HIS A 57 8.83 8.86 1.76
C HIS A 57 10.14 9.28 2.44
N SER A 58 11.11 9.74 1.65
CA SER A 58 12.30 10.36 2.21
C SER A 58 11.95 11.70 2.86
N PRO A 59 12.79 12.22 3.76
CA PRO A 59 12.79 13.64 4.06
C PRO A 59 12.99 14.48 2.78
N ALA A 60 12.56 15.73 2.83
CA ALA A 60 12.87 16.69 1.77
C ALA A 60 14.37 16.95 1.74
N LEU A 61 14.95 16.97 0.54
CA LEU A 61 16.34 17.35 0.30
C LEU A 61 16.34 18.61 -0.55
N HIS A 62 16.76 19.72 0.06
CA HIS A 62 16.91 20.99 -0.62
C HIS A 62 18.34 21.14 -1.15
N ALA A 63 18.48 21.61 -2.39
CA ALA A 63 19.77 21.84 -3.03
C ALA A 63 19.66 23.06 -3.95
N SER A 64 20.37 24.15 -3.60
CA SER A 64 20.12 25.48 -4.16
C SER A 64 18.61 25.80 -4.08
N THR A 65 18.00 26.22 -5.18
CA THR A 65 16.56 26.44 -5.30
C THR A 65 15.76 25.19 -5.71
N SER A 66 16.35 24.00 -5.75
CA SER A 66 15.61 22.76 -6.05
C SER A 66 15.22 21.99 -4.78
N THR A 67 14.19 21.17 -4.86
CA THR A 67 13.78 20.26 -3.79
C THR A 67 13.52 18.88 -4.35
N PHE A 68 14.07 17.86 -3.69
CA PHE A 68 13.92 16.46 -4.01
C PHE A 68 13.22 15.73 -2.87
N LEU A 69 12.31 14.83 -3.20
CA LEU A 69 11.66 13.95 -2.24
C LEU A 69 11.28 12.66 -2.97
N ALA A 70 11.58 11.51 -2.39
CA ALA A 70 11.20 10.23 -2.98
C ALA A 70 10.10 9.55 -2.18
N PHE A 71 9.24 8.82 -2.88
CA PHE A 71 8.26 7.90 -2.31
C PHE A 71 8.64 6.47 -2.69
N SER A 72 8.47 5.53 -1.78
CA SER A 72 8.55 4.10 -2.07
C SER A 72 7.26 3.44 -1.63
N LEU A 73 6.67 2.65 -2.52
CA LEU A 73 5.42 1.92 -2.28
C LEU A 73 5.68 0.42 -2.38
N ASP A 74 5.06 -0.37 -1.50
CA ASP A 74 4.94 -1.80 -1.78
C ASP A 74 4.04 -2.00 -2.99
N PHE A 75 4.41 -2.95 -3.84
CA PHE A 75 3.78 -3.12 -5.14
C PHE A 75 3.75 -4.58 -5.52
N THR A 76 2.56 -5.17 -5.39
CA THR A 76 2.25 -6.49 -5.94
C THR A 76 1.51 -6.30 -7.26
N PRO A 77 2.14 -6.63 -8.41
CA PRO A 77 1.51 -6.51 -9.71
C PRO A 77 0.24 -7.38 -9.79
N PRO A 78 -0.85 -6.90 -10.40
CA PRO A 78 -1.99 -7.74 -10.73
C PRO A 78 -1.60 -8.91 -11.63
N ALA A 79 -2.29 -10.04 -11.52
CA ALA A 79 -1.97 -11.27 -12.26
C ALA A 79 -1.92 -11.12 -13.80
N HIS A 80 -2.60 -10.11 -14.37
CA HIS A 80 -2.57 -9.83 -15.81
C HIS A 80 -1.30 -9.08 -16.27
N VAL A 81 -0.48 -8.60 -15.33
CA VAL A 81 0.80 -7.95 -15.61
C VAL A 81 1.86 -9.04 -15.75
N THR A 82 2.26 -9.35 -16.99
CA THR A 82 3.18 -10.45 -17.31
C THR A 82 4.35 -10.03 -18.21
N THR A 83 4.33 -8.80 -18.72
CA THR A 83 5.32 -8.24 -19.66
C THR A 83 5.78 -6.86 -19.22
N ASP A 84 6.97 -6.43 -19.67
CA ASP A 84 7.50 -5.08 -19.40
C ASP A 84 6.52 -3.98 -19.81
N ALA A 85 5.82 -4.16 -20.94
CA ALA A 85 4.85 -3.20 -21.45
C ALA A 85 3.61 -3.10 -20.53
N SER A 86 3.11 -4.22 -20.01
CA SER A 86 2.01 -4.22 -19.04
C SER A 86 2.43 -3.63 -17.69
N LEU A 87 3.65 -3.94 -17.22
CA LEU A 87 4.22 -3.41 -15.99
C LEU A 87 4.38 -1.89 -16.07
N LEU A 88 4.95 -1.39 -17.17
CA LEU A 88 5.10 0.04 -17.44
C LEU A 88 3.77 0.78 -17.44
N LYS A 89 2.71 0.19 -18.01
CA LYS A 89 1.36 0.80 -17.99
C LYS A 89 0.80 0.87 -16.58
N GLU A 90 0.90 -0.21 -15.81
CA GLU A 90 0.36 -0.27 -14.45
C GLU A 90 1.11 0.71 -13.52
N VAL A 91 2.45 0.73 -13.58
CA VAL A 91 3.24 1.63 -12.74
C VAL A 91 2.99 3.09 -13.10
N ARG A 92 2.83 3.43 -14.38
CA ARG A 92 2.40 4.80 -14.77
C ARG A 92 1.07 5.19 -14.18
N ARG A 93 0.12 4.25 -14.07
CA ARG A 93 -1.16 4.48 -13.42
C ARG A 93 -0.97 4.78 -11.94
N VAL A 94 -0.21 3.94 -11.22
CA VAL A 94 0.11 4.14 -9.79
C VAL A 94 0.78 5.49 -9.55
N VAL A 95 1.80 5.84 -10.35
CA VAL A 95 2.54 7.12 -10.22
C VAL A 95 1.65 8.33 -10.48
N ARG A 96 0.69 8.22 -11.41
CA ARG A 96 -0.28 9.28 -11.72
C ARG A 96 -1.30 9.47 -10.60
N GLU A 97 -1.68 8.39 -9.93
CA GLU A 97 -2.64 8.41 -8.80
C GLU A 97 -1.99 8.90 -7.50
N LEU A 98 -0.65 8.98 -7.44
CA LEU A 98 0.08 9.54 -6.30
C LEU A 98 -0.11 11.06 -6.18
N ASP A 99 -1.00 11.47 -5.27
CA ASP A 99 -1.29 12.87 -4.94
C ASP A 99 -0.20 13.47 -4.04
N VAL A 100 0.95 13.75 -4.65
CA VAL A 100 2.14 14.28 -3.97
C VAL A 100 1.85 15.59 -3.22
N PRO A 101 1.21 16.62 -3.81
CA PRO A 101 0.94 17.86 -3.08
C PRO A 101 0.07 17.67 -1.84
N ARG A 102 -0.89 16.74 -1.87
CA ARG A 102 -1.72 16.45 -0.68
C ARG A 102 -0.93 15.72 0.39
N LEU A 103 -0.02 14.82 0.00
CA LEU A 103 0.75 13.99 0.94
C LEU A 103 1.83 14.78 1.67
N VAL A 104 2.60 15.61 0.95
CA VAL A 104 3.80 16.27 1.50
C VAL A 104 3.77 17.79 1.38
N GLY A 105 2.75 18.38 0.75
CA GLY A 105 2.78 19.81 0.45
C GLY A 105 2.81 20.71 1.68
N GLU A 106 2.09 20.37 2.74
CA GLU A 106 2.16 21.13 4.00
C GLU A 106 3.56 21.05 4.63
N MET A 107 4.15 19.86 4.65
CA MET A 107 5.50 19.64 5.17
C MET A 107 6.53 20.44 4.38
N LEU A 108 6.47 20.40 3.04
CA LEU A 108 7.43 21.07 2.17
C LEU A 108 7.34 22.61 2.25
N MET A 109 6.14 23.15 2.46
CA MET A 109 5.94 24.60 2.55
C MET A 109 6.24 25.18 3.92
N ARG A 110 6.42 24.36 4.96
CA ARG A 110 6.55 24.79 6.36
C ARG A 110 7.83 25.57 6.62
N ASP A 111 8.96 25.03 6.16
CA ASP A 111 10.28 25.57 6.46
C ASP A 111 10.77 26.58 5.41
N ASP A 112 10.01 26.73 4.32
CA ASP A 112 10.25 27.70 3.24
C ASP A 112 11.64 27.58 2.60
N GLU A 113 12.07 26.35 2.33
CA GLU A 113 13.39 26.02 1.78
C GLU A 113 13.34 25.53 0.33
N GLY A 114 14.50 25.56 -0.34
CA GLY A 114 14.68 25.04 -1.69
C GLY A 114 13.73 25.71 -2.70
N ALA A 115 12.89 24.91 -3.36
CA ALA A 115 11.96 25.43 -4.35
C ALA A 115 10.80 26.23 -3.74
N PHE A 116 10.59 26.15 -2.42
CA PHE A 116 9.46 26.81 -1.77
C PHE A 116 9.79 28.22 -1.30
N GLN A 117 11.09 28.53 -1.10
CA GLN A 117 11.62 29.79 -0.59
C GLN A 117 11.27 31.01 -1.45
N GLY A 118 11.33 30.88 -2.78
CA GLY A 118 10.96 31.93 -3.74
C GLY A 118 9.54 31.82 -4.27
N GLY A 119 8.79 30.81 -3.81
CA GLY A 119 7.43 30.51 -4.25
C GLY A 119 7.31 29.70 -5.54
N GLU A 120 8.41 29.28 -6.18
CA GLU A 120 8.40 28.48 -7.43
C GLU A 120 7.76 27.10 -7.24
N GLY A 121 7.87 26.54 -6.04
CA GLY A 121 7.25 25.30 -5.60
C GLY A 121 5.80 25.47 -5.17
N ARG A 122 5.25 26.69 -5.17
CA ARG A 122 3.91 27.02 -4.66
C ARG A 122 2.94 27.26 -5.81
N ALA A 123 1.66 27.00 -5.54
CA ALA A 123 0.56 27.26 -6.46
C ALA A 123 -0.62 27.89 -5.72
N ALA A 124 -1.30 28.85 -6.36
CA ALA A 124 -2.46 29.50 -5.78
C ALA A 124 -3.64 28.51 -5.62
N LYS A 125 -4.31 28.58 -4.46
CA LYS A 125 -5.61 27.92 -4.19
C LYS A 125 -6.73 28.96 -4.25
N LYS A 126 -7.92 28.51 -4.64
CA LYS A 126 -9.15 29.32 -4.58
C LYS A 126 -9.33 29.85 -3.15
N GLY A 127 -9.43 31.17 -3.00
CA GLY A 127 -9.52 31.83 -1.68
C GLY A 127 -8.19 32.36 -1.12
N GLY A 128 -7.15 32.50 -1.94
CA GLY A 128 -5.90 33.21 -1.57
C GLY A 128 -4.92 32.41 -0.71
N LYS A 129 -5.25 31.16 -0.36
CA LYS A 129 -4.32 30.25 0.30
C LYS A 129 -3.37 29.64 -0.72
N GLU A 130 -2.13 29.38 -0.34
CA GLU A 130 -1.18 28.65 -1.18
C GLU A 130 -1.26 27.14 -0.93
N ARG A 131 -0.80 26.37 -1.92
CA ARG A 131 -0.54 24.94 -1.79
C ARG A 131 0.78 24.60 -2.49
N ALA A 132 1.36 23.44 -2.18
CA ALA A 132 2.44 22.93 -2.99
C ALA A 132 1.96 22.71 -4.44
N ARG A 133 2.79 23.10 -5.39
CA ARG A 133 2.62 22.80 -6.80
C ARG A 133 2.92 21.33 -7.06
N GLU A 134 2.43 20.80 -8.17
CA GLU A 134 2.90 19.53 -8.70
C GLU A 134 4.41 19.58 -8.97
N PRO A 135 5.17 18.50 -8.66
CA PRO A 135 6.59 18.43 -9.01
C PRO A 135 6.78 18.51 -10.51
N ASP A 136 7.90 19.10 -10.95
CA ASP A 136 8.26 19.24 -12.35
C ASP A 136 8.62 17.90 -12.99
N HIS A 137 9.20 17.00 -12.18
CA HIS A 137 9.60 15.67 -12.60
C HIS A 137 9.21 14.63 -11.55
N ARG A 138 8.68 13.50 -12.02
CA ARG A 138 8.34 12.29 -11.26
C ARG A 138 9.08 11.10 -11.86
N MET A 139 10.39 11.08 -11.62
CA MET A 139 11.27 9.99 -12.06
C MET A 139 10.93 8.74 -11.24
N TRP A 140 10.86 7.57 -11.86
CA TRP A 140 10.56 6.37 -11.11
C TRP A 140 11.27 5.13 -11.63
N GLY A 141 11.41 4.15 -10.75
CA GLY A 141 11.88 2.80 -11.03
C GLY A 141 11.00 1.77 -10.32
N VAL A 142 10.90 0.58 -10.89
CA VAL A 142 10.17 -0.55 -10.33
C VAL A 142 10.97 -1.84 -10.54
N ARG A 143 10.89 -2.73 -9.55
CA ARG A 143 11.32 -4.12 -9.66
C ARG A 143 10.22 -4.96 -9.04
N ALA A 144 9.67 -5.92 -9.77
CA ALA A 144 8.56 -6.73 -9.26
C ALA A 144 8.60 -8.16 -9.80
N VAL A 145 8.26 -9.10 -8.93
CA VAL A 145 8.00 -10.49 -9.32
C VAL A 145 6.60 -10.54 -9.93
N VAL A 146 6.52 -11.07 -11.14
CA VAL A 146 5.28 -11.22 -11.89
C VAL A 146 5.10 -12.66 -12.35
N LEU A 147 3.87 -13.01 -12.70
CA LEU A 147 3.59 -14.26 -13.40
C LEU A 147 4.18 -14.22 -14.81
N LYS A 148 4.72 -15.35 -15.25
CA LYS A 148 4.97 -15.60 -16.67
C LYS A 148 3.65 -15.72 -17.41
N GLU A 149 3.68 -15.37 -18.69
CA GLU A 149 2.49 -15.43 -19.54
C GLU A 149 1.88 -16.85 -19.56
N GLY A 150 0.57 -16.94 -19.36
CA GLY A 150 -0.17 -18.21 -19.30
C GLY A 150 0.05 -19.04 -18.04
N ARG A 151 0.71 -18.50 -17.00
CA ARG A 151 0.86 -19.15 -15.69
C ARG A 151 -0.12 -18.59 -14.67
N ASP A 152 -0.45 -19.41 -13.68
CA ASP A 152 -1.37 -19.09 -12.59
C ASP A 152 -0.69 -19.07 -11.21
N GLY A 153 0.59 -19.40 -11.14
CA GLY A 153 1.38 -19.37 -9.91
C GLY A 153 1.25 -20.63 -9.04
N THR A 154 0.54 -21.66 -9.52
CA THR A 154 0.31 -22.89 -8.74
C THR A 154 1.42 -23.93 -8.89
N LYS A 155 2.26 -23.83 -9.94
CA LYS A 155 3.28 -24.84 -10.26
C LYS A 155 4.66 -24.53 -9.68
N GLY A 156 4.72 -23.63 -8.71
CA GLY A 156 5.94 -23.25 -8.00
C GLY A 156 6.66 -22.04 -8.62
N GLU A 157 7.92 -21.86 -8.24
CA GLU A 157 8.72 -20.66 -8.56
C GLU A 157 8.91 -20.44 -10.06
N ASP A 158 8.92 -21.52 -10.85
CA ASP A 158 9.06 -21.46 -12.31
C ASP A 158 7.92 -20.71 -13.02
N ASP A 159 6.78 -20.50 -12.36
CA ASP A 159 5.68 -19.71 -12.89
C ASP A 159 5.94 -18.20 -12.82
N TYR A 160 7.00 -17.77 -12.12
CA TYR A 160 7.31 -16.38 -11.86
C TYR A 160 8.57 -15.92 -12.60
N GLN A 161 8.66 -14.60 -12.80
CA GLN A 161 9.83 -13.91 -13.34
C GLN A 161 9.97 -12.54 -12.69
N LEU A 162 11.21 -12.02 -12.63
CA LEU A 162 11.48 -10.67 -12.19
C LEU A 162 11.44 -9.72 -13.40
N LEU A 163 10.59 -8.70 -13.35
CA LEU A 163 10.57 -7.62 -14.33
C LEU A 163 11.00 -6.30 -13.69
N GLU A 164 11.60 -5.44 -14.52
CA GLU A 164 12.14 -4.15 -14.12
C GLU A 164 11.77 -3.09 -15.15
N ALA A 165 11.37 -1.90 -14.69
CA ALA A 165 11.09 -0.77 -15.57
C ALA A 165 11.45 0.55 -14.90
N PHE A 166 11.58 1.61 -15.70
CA PHE A 166 11.82 2.95 -15.20
C PHE A 166 11.29 4.02 -16.15
N ASN A 167 11.19 5.25 -15.64
CA ASN A 167 10.88 6.43 -16.44
C ASN A 167 11.60 7.66 -15.87
N ASP A 168 12.28 8.40 -16.74
CA ASP A 168 13.01 9.63 -16.40
C ASP A 168 12.11 10.84 -16.21
N ASP A 169 10.89 10.83 -16.78
CA ASP A 169 9.93 11.93 -16.73
C ASP A 169 10.54 13.31 -17.08
N GLY A 170 11.33 13.37 -18.16
CA GLY A 170 12.00 14.60 -18.61
C GLY A 170 13.33 14.91 -17.89
N GLU A 171 13.58 14.33 -16.71
CA GLU A 171 14.88 14.41 -16.03
C GLU A 171 15.78 13.27 -16.50
N LYS A 172 16.47 13.45 -17.63
CA LYS A 172 17.33 12.44 -18.27
C LYS A 172 18.23 11.71 -17.26
N PHE A 173 18.20 10.38 -17.28
CA PHE A 173 18.87 9.44 -16.37
C PHE A 173 18.34 9.37 -14.93
N GLY A 174 17.29 10.12 -14.60
CA GLY A 174 16.72 10.12 -13.25
C GLY A 174 16.03 8.79 -12.88
N GLY A 175 15.22 8.24 -13.78
CA GLY A 175 14.53 6.96 -13.58
C GLY A 175 15.49 5.79 -13.56
N ASP A 176 16.49 5.79 -14.46
CA ASP A 176 17.56 4.78 -14.44
C ASP A 176 18.34 4.81 -13.11
N ARG A 177 18.62 6.01 -12.58
CA ARG A 177 19.26 6.17 -11.26
C ARG A 177 18.41 5.59 -10.14
N VAL A 178 17.08 5.80 -10.16
CA VAL A 178 16.16 5.20 -9.18
C VAL A 178 16.16 3.67 -9.30
N LEU A 179 16.09 3.12 -10.50
CA LEU A 179 16.13 1.67 -10.72
C LEU A 179 17.44 1.06 -10.22
N ARG A 180 18.57 1.75 -10.44
CA ARG A 180 19.87 1.34 -9.91
C ARG A 180 19.88 1.28 -8.38
N VAL A 181 19.26 2.24 -7.70
CA VAL A 181 19.10 2.21 -6.23
C VAL A 181 18.31 0.98 -5.79
N LEU A 182 17.22 0.64 -6.48
CA LEU A 182 16.43 -0.55 -6.18
C LEU A 182 17.27 -1.83 -6.33
N ARG A 183 18.09 -1.95 -7.38
CA ARG A 183 19.01 -3.08 -7.57
C ARG A 183 20.04 -3.18 -6.46
N GLU A 184 20.72 -2.08 -6.15
CA GLU A 184 21.79 -2.02 -5.14
C GLU A 184 21.30 -2.38 -3.73
N ASN A 185 20.04 -2.08 -3.40
CA ASN A 185 19.44 -2.32 -2.08
C ASN A 185 18.41 -3.47 -2.09
N GLN A 186 18.42 -4.30 -3.14
CA GLN A 186 17.55 -5.48 -3.27
C GLN A 186 16.05 -5.17 -3.09
N GLY A 187 15.61 -3.97 -3.47
CA GLY A 187 14.20 -3.61 -3.48
C GLY A 187 13.47 -4.37 -4.59
N VAL A 188 12.61 -5.32 -4.22
CA VAL A 188 11.76 -6.12 -5.11
C VAL A 188 10.33 -5.99 -4.61
N ASP A 189 9.36 -6.02 -5.52
CA ASP A 189 7.95 -5.73 -5.28
C ASP A 189 7.74 -4.31 -4.74
N VAL A 190 8.50 -3.37 -5.30
CA VAL A 190 8.53 -1.96 -4.89
C VAL A 190 8.56 -1.04 -6.10
N ILE A 191 7.74 0.02 -6.05
CA ILE A 191 7.86 1.20 -6.91
C ILE A 191 8.53 2.30 -6.09
N THR A 192 9.55 2.96 -6.65
CA THR A 192 10.11 4.19 -6.08
C THR A 192 9.97 5.34 -7.05
N VAL A 193 9.45 6.47 -6.57
CA VAL A 193 9.19 7.70 -7.33
C VAL A 193 9.97 8.84 -6.69
N CYS A 194 11.00 9.34 -7.35
CA CYS A 194 11.69 10.56 -6.97
C CYS A 194 10.98 11.76 -7.63
N CYS A 195 10.52 12.69 -6.79
CA CYS A 195 9.92 13.94 -7.21
C CYS A 195 10.94 15.06 -7.12
N ARG A 196 10.97 15.94 -8.13
CA ARG A 196 11.78 17.16 -8.11
C ARG A 196 10.90 18.38 -8.36
N TRP A 197 11.06 19.39 -7.51
CA TRP A 197 10.63 20.76 -7.76
C TRP A 197 11.86 21.60 -8.13
N PHE A 198 11.79 22.26 -9.28
CA PHE A 198 12.80 23.17 -9.78
C PHE A 198 12.45 24.60 -9.35
N GLY A 199 13.41 25.31 -8.74
CA GLY A 199 13.26 26.71 -8.35
C GLY A 199 14.18 27.69 -9.08
N GLY A 200 14.70 27.33 -10.26
CA GLY A 200 15.43 28.27 -11.13
C GLY A 200 16.88 27.91 -11.41
N ASP A 201 17.55 27.15 -10.54
CA ASP A 201 18.97 26.85 -10.70
C ASP A 201 19.24 25.46 -11.30
N MET A 202 20.07 25.42 -12.34
CA MET A 202 20.54 24.18 -12.93
C MET A 202 21.63 23.54 -12.04
N LEU A 203 21.26 22.49 -11.33
CA LEU A 203 22.19 21.72 -10.49
C LEU A 203 23.26 20.94 -11.28
N GLY A 204 23.04 20.67 -12.57
CA GLY A 204 23.95 19.85 -13.36
C GLY A 204 24.06 18.41 -12.80
N PRO A 205 25.24 17.76 -12.83
CA PRO A 205 25.38 16.36 -12.44
C PRO A 205 25.05 16.02 -10.97
N ILE A 206 25.17 16.97 -10.04
CA ILE A 206 24.94 16.70 -8.60
C ILE A 206 23.50 16.24 -8.31
N ARG A 207 22.54 16.61 -9.16
CA ARG A 207 21.13 16.16 -9.04
C ARG A 207 21.00 14.63 -9.00
N PHE A 208 21.88 13.89 -9.68
CA PHE A 208 21.86 12.42 -9.68
C PHE A 208 22.24 11.83 -8.32
N GLN A 209 23.07 12.53 -7.55
CA GLN A 209 23.36 12.17 -6.18
C GLN A 209 22.13 12.38 -5.30
N HIS A 210 21.43 13.51 -5.44
CA HIS A 210 20.20 13.79 -4.67
C HIS A 210 19.05 12.81 -5.00
N ILE A 211 18.86 12.47 -6.27
CA ILE A 211 17.92 11.43 -6.70
C ILE A 211 18.28 10.09 -6.03
N GLY A 212 19.55 9.71 -6.05
CA GLY A 212 20.01 8.45 -5.46
C GLY A 212 19.84 8.41 -3.94
N ILE A 213 20.16 9.51 -3.24
CA ILE A 213 20.02 9.61 -1.77
C ILE A 213 18.55 9.51 -1.38
N THR A 214 17.69 10.34 -1.97
CA THR A 214 16.26 10.38 -1.62
C THR A 214 15.59 9.03 -1.90
N ALA A 215 15.80 8.45 -3.09
CA ALA A 215 15.25 7.14 -3.44
C ALA A 215 15.73 6.02 -2.50
N ARG A 216 17.00 6.05 -2.08
CA ARG A 216 17.53 5.04 -1.15
C ARG A 216 16.90 5.18 0.22
N THR A 217 16.78 6.39 0.73
CA THR A 217 16.18 6.65 2.04
C THR A 217 14.72 6.19 2.08
N SER A 218 13.91 6.58 1.10
CA SER A 218 12.50 6.14 1.05
C SER A 218 12.35 4.63 0.96
N LEU A 219 13.23 3.96 0.21
CA LEU A 219 13.23 2.50 0.07
C LEU A 219 13.53 1.80 1.41
N LEU A 220 14.55 2.26 2.14
CA LEU A 220 14.91 1.66 3.43
C LEU A 220 13.81 1.85 4.48
N ASP A 221 13.16 3.01 4.46
CA ASP A 221 12.01 3.28 5.32
C ASP A 221 10.84 2.35 4.99
N LEU A 222 10.54 2.16 3.70
CA LEU A 222 9.51 1.19 3.25
C LEU A 222 9.86 -0.24 3.68
N GLN A 223 11.10 -0.69 3.46
CA GLN A 223 11.53 -2.03 3.88
C GLN A 223 11.37 -2.23 5.39
N THR A 224 11.61 -1.19 6.18
CA THR A 224 11.35 -1.21 7.62
C THR A 224 9.86 -1.39 7.92
N LEU A 225 8.98 -0.64 7.23
CA LEU A 225 7.52 -0.80 7.38
C LEU A 225 7.04 -2.21 7.00
N VAL A 226 7.59 -2.79 5.91
CA VAL A 226 7.29 -4.17 5.49
C VAL A 226 7.69 -5.16 6.58
N ILE A 227 8.90 -5.04 7.14
CA ILE A 227 9.35 -5.88 8.26
C ILE A 227 8.42 -5.75 9.47
N LEU A 228 8.00 -4.53 9.82
CA LEU A 228 7.08 -4.30 10.94
C LEU A 228 5.73 -4.98 10.70
N ARG A 229 5.15 -4.83 9.49
CA ARG A 229 3.89 -5.49 9.11
C ARG A 229 4.00 -7.00 9.26
N ASP A 230 5.03 -7.61 8.69
CA ASP A 230 5.16 -9.06 8.65
C ASP A 230 5.38 -9.65 10.06
N LEU A 231 6.19 -8.99 10.90
CA LEU A 231 6.37 -9.38 12.29
C LEU A 231 5.10 -9.25 13.13
N ARG A 232 4.31 -8.19 12.92
CA ARG A 232 3.02 -8.00 13.61
C ARG A 232 2.02 -9.08 13.21
N SER A 233 1.91 -9.38 11.92
CA SER A 233 1.06 -10.46 11.42
C SER A 233 1.46 -11.81 11.99
N SER A 234 2.78 -12.10 12.02
CA SER A 234 3.30 -13.33 12.63
C SER A 234 2.96 -13.44 14.12
N LEU A 235 3.06 -12.35 14.88
CA LEU A 235 2.69 -12.35 16.30
C LEU A 235 1.21 -12.64 16.54
N VAL A 236 0.34 -12.02 15.74
CA VAL A 236 -1.12 -12.26 15.83
C VAL A 236 -1.44 -13.72 15.52
N ALA A 237 -0.82 -14.30 14.50
CA ALA A 237 -0.98 -15.71 14.15
C ALA A 237 -0.49 -16.63 15.28
N LEU A 238 0.71 -16.39 15.82
CA LEU A 238 1.26 -17.17 16.92
C LEU A 238 0.40 -17.08 18.19
N ASP A 239 -0.14 -15.91 18.52
CA ASP A 239 -1.04 -15.76 19.66
C ASP A 239 -2.34 -16.56 19.48
N ALA A 240 -2.89 -16.60 18.26
CA ALA A 240 -4.08 -17.41 17.94
C ALA A 240 -3.79 -18.91 18.09
N GLU A 241 -2.67 -19.40 17.52
CA GLU A 241 -2.24 -20.80 17.67
C GLU A 241 -1.99 -21.19 19.14
N ILE A 242 -1.34 -20.32 19.92
CA ILE A 242 -1.10 -20.52 21.35
C ILE A 242 -2.42 -20.58 22.13
N ALA A 243 -3.38 -19.72 21.80
CA ALA A 243 -4.70 -19.72 22.45
C ALA A 243 -5.45 -21.02 22.17
N GLU A 244 -5.43 -21.50 20.93
CA GLU A 244 -6.03 -22.77 20.52
C GLU A 244 -5.41 -23.96 21.27
N MET A 245 -4.08 -24.08 21.28
CA MET A 245 -3.39 -25.17 21.99
C MET A 245 -3.63 -25.14 23.51
N ARG A 246 -3.75 -23.96 24.10
CA ARG A 246 -4.10 -23.86 25.53
C ARG A 246 -5.52 -24.34 25.79
N GLY A 247 -6.45 -24.05 24.87
CA GLY A 247 -7.83 -24.53 24.94
C GLY A 247 -7.95 -26.06 24.81
N THR A 248 -7.10 -26.69 23.98
CA THR A 248 -7.08 -28.15 23.84
C THR A 248 -6.44 -28.86 25.04
N ILE A 249 -5.35 -28.30 25.59
CA ILE A 249 -4.66 -28.89 26.76
C ILE A 249 -5.51 -28.74 28.04
N ASN A 250 -6.17 -27.60 28.21
CA ASN A 250 -6.99 -27.31 29.38
C ASN A 250 -8.43 -26.98 28.92
N PRO A 251 -9.24 -27.99 28.57
CA PRO A 251 -10.63 -27.76 28.22
C PRO A 251 -11.37 -27.17 29.44
N PRO A 252 -12.28 -26.21 29.24
CA PRO A 252 -13.01 -25.58 30.35
C PRO A 252 -13.82 -26.62 31.12
N SER A 253 -13.58 -26.72 32.42
CA SER A 253 -14.27 -27.65 33.32
C SER A 253 -15.67 -27.14 33.70
N SER A 254 -16.62 -27.05 32.76
CA SER A 254 -18.08 -27.13 32.99
C SER A 254 -18.88 -26.91 31.68
N PRO A 255 -19.86 -27.75 31.32
CA PRO A 255 -20.67 -27.58 30.10
C PRO A 255 -21.88 -26.64 30.28
N LEU A 256 -21.90 -25.77 31.29
CA LEU A 256 -23.07 -24.92 31.58
C LEU A 256 -22.80 -23.43 31.33
N ARG A 257 -22.58 -23.07 30.05
CA ARG A 257 -22.88 -21.73 29.48
C ARG A 257 -22.62 -21.72 27.97
N ALA A 258 -23.50 -22.38 27.23
CA ALA A 258 -23.56 -22.26 25.77
C ALA A 258 -25.01 -22.15 25.32
N ILE A 259 -25.65 -21.03 25.64
CA ILE A 259 -26.80 -20.52 24.87
C ILE A 259 -26.58 -19.01 24.77
N GLY A 260 -26.24 -18.53 23.57
CA GLY A 260 -26.19 -17.12 23.22
C GLY A 260 -24.79 -16.54 22.99
N ALA A 261 -24.06 -17.05 22.00
CA ALA A 261 -22.99 -16.31 21.35
C ALA A 261 -22.69 -16.88 19.95
N ASP A 262 -23.73 -17.06 19.13
CA ASP A 262 -23.55 -17.12 17.68
C ASP A 262 -23.27 -15.68 17.20
N GLY A 263 -22.03 -15.26 17.42
CA GLY A 263 -21.47 -14.07 16.83
C GLY A 263 -20.17 -14.48 16.21
N GLU A 264 -20.19 -14.71 14.89
CA GLU A 264 -18.99 -14.73 14.05
C GLU A 264 -18.13 -13.54 14.48
N SER A 265 -17.04 -13.84 15.18
CA SER A 265 -16.04 -12.86 15.57
C SER A 265 -15.33 -12.41 14.31
N SER A 266 -15.92 -11.40 13.65
CA SER A 266 -15.23 -10.51 12.73
C SER A 266 -14.03 -9.92 13.47
N ALA A 267 -12.87 -10.52 13.24
CA ALA A 267 -11.59 -10.14 13.82
C ALA A 267 -11.03 -8.81 13.26
N SER A 268 -11.88 -7.94 12.66
CA SER A 268 -11.40 -6.88 11.77
C SER A 268 -11.31 -5.48 12.36
N ASP A 269 -11.75 -5.22 13.60
CA ASP A 269 -11.87 -3.82 14.09
C ASP A 269 -11.18 -3.48 15.42
N LYS A 270 -10.52 -4.45 16.07
CA LYS A 270 -9.72 -4.14 17.27
C LYS A 270 -8.26 -3.90 16.88
N PRO A 271 -7.67 -2.73 17.21
CA PRO A 271 -6.26 -2.49 16.96
C PRO A 271 -5.42 -3.56 17.65
N SER A 272 -4.47 -4.12 16.91
CA SER A 272 -3.59 -5.14 17.43
C SER A 272 -2.70 -4.54 18.53
N PRO A 273 -2.42 -5.27 19.63
CA PRO A 273 -1.53 -4.78 20.67
C PRO A 273 -0.10 -4.47 20.16
N TYR A 274 0.23 -4.95 18.96
CA TYR A 274 1.55 -4.78 18.33
C TYR A 274 1.63 -3.56 17.40
N ASP A 275 0.52 -2.90 17.07
CA ASP A 275 0.49 -1.79 16.10
C ASP A 275 1.27 -0.56 16.57
N ALA A 276 1.34 -0.35 17.89
CA ALA A 276 2.10 0.75 18.49
C ALA A 276 3.62 0.51 18.53
N VAL A 277 4.10 -0.71 18.27
CA VAL A 277 5.52 -1.04 18.38
C VAL A 277 6.24 -0.72 17.07
N THR A 278 7.09 0.31 17.08
CA THR A 278 7.83 0.78 15.89
C THR A 278 9.24 0.19 15.76
N ASP A 279 9.77 -0.44 16.82
CA ASP A 279 11.10 -1.06 16.81
C ASP A 279 11.03 -2.51 16.28
N PRO A 280 11.63 -2.82 15.11
CA PRO A 280 11.65 -4.16 14.57
C PRO A 280 12.44 -5.14 15.45
N ALA A 281 13.46 -4.69 16.19
CA ALA A 281 14.24 -5.56 17.08
C ALA A 281 13.39 -6.05 18.26
N LYS A 282 12.58 -5.16 18.85
CA LYS A 282 11.60 -5.52 19.87
C LYS A 282 10.56 -6.52 19.34
N LEU A 283 10.01 -6.31 18.15
CA LEU A 283 9.06 -7.25 17.55
C LEU A 283 9.69 -8.63 17.29
N ARG A 284 10.92 -8.69 16.76
CA ARG A 284 11.65 -9.96 16.57
C ARG A 284 11.80 -10.74 17.88
N ARG A 285 12.16 -10.06 18.98
CA ARG A 285 12.26 -10.69 20.30
C ARG A 285 10.93 -11.26 20.77
N LEU A 286 9.83 -10.55 20.52
CA LEU A 286 8.49 -11.02 20.86
C LEU A 286 8.11 -12.26 20.04
N VAL A 287 8.39 -12.27 18.73
CA VAL A 287 8.15 -13.42 17.85
C VAL A 287 8.88 -14.64 18.39
N THR A 288 10.19 -14.53 18.66
CA THR A 288 10.97 -15.64 19.24
C THR A 288 10.42 -16.12 20.59
N ALA A 289 9.93 -15.20 21.44
CA ALA A 289 9.32 -15.58 22.72
C ALA A 289 8.01 -16.36 22.53
N ARG A 290 7.19 -15.99 21.53
CA ARG A 290 5.96 -16.68 21.17
C ARG A 290 6.21 -18.03 20.52
N GLU A 291 7.16 -18.13 19.60
CA GLU A 291 7.61 -19.41 19.01
C GLU A 291 8.06 -20.40 20.10
N LYS A 292 8.85 -19.94 21.09
CA LYS A 292 9.24 -20.78 22.24
C LYS A 292 8.05 -21.23 23.09
N THR A 293 7.08 -20.34 23.29
CA THR A 293 5.84 -20.67 24.03
C THR A 293 5.03 -21.71 23.28
N ARG A 294 4.90 -21.55 21.96
CA ARG A 294 4.22 -22.50 21.06
C ARG A 294 4.88 -23.88 21.15
N ALA A 295 6.20 -23.95 20.96
CA ALA A 295 6.95 -25.20 21.03
C ALA A 295 6.84 -25.90 22.40
N ALA A 296 6.83 -25.13 23.51
CA ALA A 296 6.64 -25.69 24.84
C ALA A 296 5.23 -26.30 25.03
N LEU A 297 4.19 -25.69 24.44
CA LEU A 297 2.83 -26.22 24.45
C LEU A 297 2.70 -27.46 23.57
N GLU A 298 3.31 -27.47 22.39
CA GLU A 298 3.36 -28.66 21.52
C GLU A 298 4.01 -29.86 22.24
N ALA A 299 5.15 -29.63 22.91
CA ALA A 299 5.81 -30.65 23.71
C ALA A 299 4.92 -31.17 24.86
N LYS A 300 4.19 -30.27 25.53
CA LYS A 300 3.26 -30.63 26.60
C LYS A 300 2.07 -31.44 26.07
N ALA A 301 1.51 -31.06 24.93
CA ALA A 301 0.42 -31.79 24.28
C ALA A 301 0.86 -33.20 23.87
N ALA A 302 2.07 -33.33 23.30
CA ALA A 302 2.65 -34.63 22.94
C ALA A 302 2.83 -35.53 24.17
N TRP A 303 3.34 -34.99 25.28
CA TRP A 303 3.48 -35.74 26.54
C TRP A 303 2.13 -36.20 27.10
N SER A 304 1.14 -35.30 27.12
CA SER A 304 -0.21 -35.64 27.60
C SER A 304 -0.89 -36.72 26.75
N GLY A 305 -0.69 -36.73 25.43
CA GLY A 305 -1.19 -37.79 24.56
C GLY A 305 -0.51 -39.13 24.82
N MET A 306 0.80 -39.12 25.10
CA MET A 306 1.55 -40.33 25.47
C MET A 306 1.05 -40.91 26.79
N GLU A 307 0.84 -40.09 27.81
CA GLU A 307 0.34 -40.53 29.12
C GLU A 307 -1.07 -41.15 29.04
N GLN A 308 -1.97 -40.55 28.26
CA GLN A 308 -3.31 -41.12 28.01
C GLN A 308 -3.24 -42.47 27.28
N SER A 309 -2.32 -42.64 26.33
CA SER A 309 -2.13 -43.91 25.62
C SER A 309 -1.63 -45.03 26.55
N LEU A 310 -0.67 -44.73 27.44
CA LEU A 310 -0.17 -45.68 28.43
C LEU A 310 -1.21 -46.03 29.50
N GLY A 311 -2.03 -45.07 29.93
CA GLY A 311 -3.14 -45.31 30.87
C GLY A 311 -4.24 -46.20 30.27
N SER A 312 -4.54 -46.05 28.97
CA SER A 312 -5.55 -46.89 28.31
C SER A 312 -5.09 -48.36 28.10
N ALA A 313 -3.79 -48.58 27.89
CA ALA A 313 -3.23 -49.92 27.69
C ALA A 313 -3.21 -50.78 28.98
N THR A 314 -3.22 -50.14 30.16
CA THR A 314 -3.24 -50.83 31.46
C THR A 314 -4.65 -51.15 31.94
N ALA A 315 -5.66 -50.40 31.51
CA ALA A 315 -7.07 -50.62 31.88
C ALA A 315 -7.80 -51.68 31.02
N GLY A 316 -7.20 -52.13 29.90
CA GLY A 316 -7.78 -53.15 29.01
C GLY A 316 -7.31 -54.59 29.27
N ALA A 317 -6.57 -54.82 30.36
CA ALA A 317 -5.95 -56.11 30.68
C ALA A 317 -6.56 -56.82 31.91
N GLU A 318 -7.69 -56.34 32.43
CA GLU A 318 -8.50 -57.02 33.47
C GLU A 318 -9.75 -57.69 32.89
#